data_AF-A0A162T8D9-F1
#
_entry.id   AF-A0A162T8D9-F1
#
_cell.length_a   1.000
_cell.length_b   1.000
_cell.length_c   1.000
_cell.angle_alpha   90.00
_cell.angle_beta   90.00
_cell.angle_gamma   90.00
#
_symmetry.space_group_name_H-M   'P 1'
#
loop_
_entity.id
_entity.type
_entity.pdbx_description
1 polymer ?
#
loop_
_entity_poly.entity_id
_entity_poly.type
_entity_poly.pdbx_seq_one_letter_code
_entity_poly.pdbx_strand_id
1 'polypeptide(L)'
;MSADPVLEEFPLEAMEEIDVVAKEWIQEQSDKEVKRIRDVGSSVLPLKISNCGIITNFDNKKPRAINRVELDTNCDLSKVQQIMVSPPTPYPHKDNFNYVNLILVTSQPIPFLAPYLYKTNLKVTQPEREEGGRKYPSKEVVLKNDLRDYLLINKNGVRARFTIHEYHDV
;
A
#
# COMPACT_ATOMS: atom_id res chain seq x y z
N MET A 1 -11.16 34.18 -37.23
CA MET A 1 -11.39 34.15 -35.78
C MET A 1 -11.24 32.71 -35.35
N SER A 2 -10.02 32.34 -34.93
CA SER A 2 -9.69 31.00 -34.45
C SER A 2 -10.23 30.87 -33.03
N ALA A 3 -11.11 29.89 -32.80
CA ALA A 3 -11.59 29.56 -31.48
C ALA A 3 -10.42 28.99 -30.66
N ASP A 4 -10.05 29.69 -29.59
CA ASP A 4 -9.14 29.16 -28.58
C ASP A 4 -9.75 27.90 -27.96
N PRO A 5 -8.97 26.83 -27.74
CA PRO A 5 -9.47 25.66 -27.05
C PRO A 5 -9.76 26.04 -25.60
N VAL A 6 -11.02 25.90 -25.20
CA VAL A 6 -11.45 25.99 -23.80
C VAL A 6 -10.72 24.90 -23.04
N LEU A 7 -9.75 25.30 -22.21
CA LEU A 7 -9.18 24.43 -21.20
C LEU A 7 -10.31 24.12 -20.22
N GLU A 8 -10.80 22.88 -20.23
CA GLU A 8 -11.66 22.38 -19.16
C GLU A 8 -10.87 22.49 -17.86
N GLU A 9 -11.21 23.48 -17.04
CA GLU A 9 -10.72 23.58 -15.67
C GLU A 9 -11.28 22.37 -14.91
N PHE A 10 -10.41 21.38 -14.68
CA PHE A 10 -10.73 20.26 -13.81
C PHE A 10 -11.07 20.81 -12.41
N PRO A 11 -12.17 20.38 -11.78
CA PRO A 11 -12.51 20.82 -10.43
C PRO A 11 -11.34 20.53 -9.48
N LEU A 12 -10.89 21.57 -8.76
CA LEU A 12 -9.89 21.50 -7.68
C LEU A 12 -10.34 20.64 -6.47
N GLU A 13 -11.51 20.01 -6.56
CA GLU A 13 -12.21 19.32 -5.48
C GLU A 13 -11.76 17.85 -5.34
N ALA A 14 -10.46 17.65 -5.11
CA ALA A 14 -9.91 16.49 -4.40
C ALA A 14 -8.45 16.74 -4.01
N MET A 15 -8.12 17.92 -3.47
CA MET A 15 -6.93 18.00 -2.62
C MET A 15 -7.20 17.11 -1.41
N GLU A 16 -6.72 15.87 -1.46
CA GLU A 16 -6.74 14.95 -0.32
C GLU A 16 -6.08 15.68 0.85
N GLU A 17 -6.90 16.01 1.86
CA GLU A 17 -6.41 16.66 3.06
C GLU A 17 -5.48 15.68 3.78
N ILE A 18 -4.27 16.12 4.10
CA ILE A 18 -3.29 15.26 4.78
C ILE A 18 -3.89 14.87 6.14
N ASP A 19 -4.08 13.57 6.36
CA ASP A 19 -4.46 13.03 7.65
C ASP A 19 -3.28 13.13 8.62
N VAL A 20 -3.18 14.28 9.30
CA VAL A 20 -2.10 14.59 10.24
C VAL A 20 -2.08 13.59 11.40
N VAL A 21 -3.25 13.17 11.87
CA VAL A 21 -3.39 12.21 12.97
C VAL A 21 -2.84 10.85 12.56
N ALA A 22 -3.17 10.37 11.36
CA ALA A 22 -2.60 9.13 10.82
C ALA A 22 -1.08 9.24 10.66
N LYS A 23 -0.58 10.36 10.12
CA LYS A 23 0.85 10.59 9.91
C LYS A 23 1.64 10.54 11.22
N GLU A 24 1.19 11.25 12.25
CA GLU A 24 1.85 11.29 13.55
C GLU A 24 1.84 9.91 14.21
N TRP A 25 0.68 9.25 14.25
CA TRP A 25 0.56 7.92 14.83
C TRP A 25 1.42 6.88 14.11
N ILE A 26 1.45 6.90 12.76
CA ILE A 26 2.32 6.03 11.95
C ILE A 26 3.80 6.25 12.30
N GLN A 27 4.23 7.51 12.41
CA GLN A 27 5.60 7.83 12.76
C GLN A 27 5.95 7.28 14.15
N GLU A 28 5.07 7.43 15.14
CA GLU A 28 5.28 6.86 16.47
C GLU A 28 5.41 5.34 16.46
N GLN A 29 4.58 4.62 15.69
CA GLN A 29 4.68 3.16 15.59
C GLN A 29 5.97 2.72 14.91
N SER A 30 6.37 3.42 13.85
CA SER A 30 7.64 3.18 13.16
C SER A 30 8.83 3.40 14.10
N ASP A 31 8.85 4.49 14.87
CA ASP A 31 9.94 4.80 15.80
C ASP A 31 10.04 3.78 16.94
N LYS A 32 8.89 3.31 17.46
CA LYS A 32 8.84 2.21 18.44
C LYS A 32 9.46 0.94 17.87
N GLU A 33 9.17 0.62 16.62
CA GLU A 33 9.70 -0.58 15.98
C GLU A 33 11.20 -0.48 15.69
N VAL A 34 11.67 0.67 15.19
CA VAL A 34 13.11 0.94 15.01
C VAL A 34 13.85 0.76 16.34
N LYS A 35 13.30 1.32 17.43
CA LYS A 35 13.87 1.17 18.76
C LYS A 35 13.90 -0.29 19.19
N ARG A 36 12.79 -1.03 19.04
CA ARG A 36 12.71 -2.46 19.39
C ARG A 36 13.75 -3.30 18.65
N ILE A 37 13.91 -3.07 17.34
CA ILE A 37 14.91 -3.76 16.50
C ILE A 37 16.33 -3.43 16.95
N ARG A 38 16.59 -2.17 17.30
CA ARG A 38 17.90 -1.74 17.82
C ARG A 38 18.22 -2.37 19.17
N ASP A 39 17.23 -2.44 20.06
CA ASP A 39 17.40 -2.96 21.42
C ASP A 39 17.71 -4.48 21.42
N VAL A 40 17.35 -5.21 20.36
CA VAL A 40 17.75 -6.61 20.13
C VAL A 40 19.06 -6.76 19.34
N GLY A 41 19.80 -5.67 19.12
CA GLY A 41 21.11 -5.67 18.46
C GLY A 41 21.06 -5.71 16.93
N SER A 42 19.90 -5.51 16.32
CA SER A 42 19.72 -5.45 14.86
C SER A 42 19.60 -4.00 14.37
N SER A 43 19.50 -3.80 13.06
CA SER A 43 19.35 -2.47 12.46
C SER A 43 18.45 -2.49 11.24
N VAL A 44 17.72 -1.40 11.04
CA VAL A 44 16.86 -1.13 9.89
C VAL A 44 17.02 0.31 9.46
N LEU A 45 16.77 0.60 8.18
CA LEU A 45 16.64 1.95 7.66
C LEU A 45 15.16 2.32 7.52
N PRO A 46 14.62 3.20 8.39
CA PRO A 46 13.22 3.60 8.30
C PRO A 46 12.97 4.44 7.04
N LEU A 47 11.93 4.10 6.30
CA LEU A 47 11.43 4.83 5.15
C LEU A 47 10.16 5.58 5.54
N LYS A 48 10.04 6.81 5.06
CA LYS A 48 8.81 7.60 5.22
C LYS A 48 7.81 7.20 4.14
N ILE A 49 6.55 7.10 4.54
CA ILE A 49 5.44 6.89 3.60
C ILE A 49 5.00 8.23 3.03
N SER A 50 4.92 8.33 1.71
CA SER A 50 4.38 9.51 1.02
C SER A 50 2.88 9.38 0.83
N ASN A 51 2.42 8.18 0.47
CA ASN A 51 1.01 7.86 0.24
C ASN A 51 0.82 6.35 0.30
N CYS A 52 -0.39 5.89 0.59
CA CYS A 52 -0.73 4.49 0.55
C CYS A 52 -2.21 4.26 0.23
N GLY A 53 -2.52 3.13 -0.37
CA GLY A 53 -3.89 2.76 -0.68
C GLY A 53 -4.05 1.30 -1.06
N ILE A 54 -5.24 0.97 -1.53
CA ILE A 54 -5.57 -0.34 -2.06
C ILE A 54 -6.03 -0.15 -3.50
N ILE A 55 -5.36 -0.84 -4.42
CA ILE A 55 -5.82 -0.97 -5.80
C ILE A 55 -6.66 -2.25 -5.89
N THR A 56 -7.80 -2.18 -6.55
CA THR A 56 -8.62 -3.34 -6.84
C THR A 56 -8.13 -4.05 -8.10
N ASN A 57 -7.97 -5.37 -8.02
CA ASN A 57 -7.65 -6.21 -9.17
C ASN A 57 -8.81 -7.18 -9.43
N PHE A 58 -9.53 -6.97 -10.53
CA PHE A 58 -10.66 -7.79 -10.95
C PHE A 58 -10.32 -8.79 -12.07
N ASP A 59 -9.06 -8.82 -12.51
CA ASP A 59 -8.58 -9.67 -13.63
C ASP A 59 -8.53 -11.15 -13.23
N ASN A 60 -8.41 -11.42 -11.93
CA ASN A 60 -8.41 -12.77 -11.38
C ASN A 60 -9.84 -13.34 -11.25
N LYS A 61 -9.95 -14.68 -11.26
CA LYS A 61 -11.21 -15.39 -10.95
C LYS A 61 -11.84 -14.91 -9.63
N LYS A 62 -11.00 -14.64 -8.64
CA LYS A 62 -11.37 -13.99 -7.37
C LYS A 62 -10.73 -12.60 -7.35
N PRO A 63 -11.52 -11.52 -7.19
CA PRO A 63 -10.99 -10.18 -7.00
C PRO A 63 -9.96 -10.11 -5.86
N ARG A 64 -8.91 -9.31 -6.05
CA ARG A 64 -7.83 -9.14 -5.06
C ARG A 64 -7.58 -7.68 -4.73
N ALA A 65 -7.11 -7.44 -3.51
CA ALA A 65 -6.59 -6.14 -3.08
C ALA A 65 -5.07 -6.11 -3.32
N ILE A 66 -4.58 -5.08 -3.98
CA ILE A 66 -3.15 -4.81 -4.12
C ILE A 66 -2.79 -3.62 -3.24
N ASN A 67 -1.87 -3.83 -2.31
CA ASN A 67 -1.38 -2.85 -1.36
C ASN A 67 -0.43 -1.87 -2.06
N ARG A 68 -0.91 -0.66 -2.35
CA ARG A 68 -0.10 0.40 -2.95
C ARG A 68 0.62 1.17 -1.85
N VAL A 69 1.94 1.18 -1.89
CA VAL A 69 2.78 1.84 -0.89
C VAL A 69 3.78 2.76 -1.61
N GLU A 70 3.62 4.06 -1.44
CA GLU A 70 4.55 5.06 -1.94
C GLU A 70 5.52 5.47 -0.83
N LEU A 71 6.80 5.36 -1.11
CA LEU A 71 7.88 5.59 -0.15
C LEU A 71 8.74 6.77 -0.60
N ASP A 72 9.03 7.68 0.32
CA ASP A 72 9.96 8.79 0.13
C ASP A 72 11.40 8.25 0.14
N THR A 73 11.79 7.67 -0.99
CA THR A 73 13.12 7.08 -1.17
C THR A 73 13.55 7.18 -2.63
N ASN A 74 14.86 7.34 -2.82
CA ASN A 74 15.51 7.21 -4.13
C ASN A 74 15.87 5.76 -4.47
N CYS A 75 15.73 4.82 -3.53
CA CYS A 75 16.12 3.44 -3.73
C CYS A 75 15.29 2.79 -4.86
N ASP A 76 15.95 1.93 -5.63
CA ASP A 76 15.27 1.08 -6.60
C ASP A 76 14.58 -0.07 -5.85
N LEU A 77 13.27 0.08 -5.63
CA LEU A 77 12.46 -0.90 -4.92
C LEU A 77 12.29 -2.21 -5.69
N SER A 78 12.67 -2.28 -6.98
CA SER A 78 12.70 -3.55 -7.72
C SER A 78 13.79 -4.50 -7.23
N LYS A 79 14.75 -4.01 -6.42
CA LYS A 79 15.82 -4.79 -5.79
C LYS A 79 15.40 -5.44 -4.47
N VAL A 80 14.17 -5.22 -4.02
CA VAL A 80 13.62 -5.96 -2.88
C VAL A 80 13.52 -7.43 -3.25
N GLN A 81 14.09 -8.28 -2.41
CA GLN A 81 14.12 -9.73 -2.59
C GLN A 81 13.03 -10.41 -1.77
N GLN A 82 12.68 -9.84 -0.62
CA GLN A 82 11.68 -10.37 0.28
C GLN A 82 10.97 -9.24 1.03
N ILE A 83 9.67 -9.39 1.23
CA ILE A 83 8.86 -8.55 2.11
C ILE A 83 8.45 -9.42 3.30
N MET A 84 8.84 -9.01 4.50
CA MET A 84 8.31 -9.59 5.74
C MET A 84 7.31 -8.62 6.34
N VAL A 85 6.20 -9.16 6.83
CA VAL A 85 5.06 -8.38 7.31
C VAL A 85 4.88 -8.65 8.79
N SER A 86 4.85 -7.61 9.61
CA SER A 86 4.58 -7.76 11.04
C SER A 86 3.14 -8.21 11.28
N PRO A 87 2.83 -8.75 12.47
CA PRO A 87 1.45 -8.88 12.92
C PRO A 87 0.71 -7.54 12.81
N PRO A 88 -0.58 -7.54 12.43
CA PRO A 88 -1.37 -6.33 12.27
C PRO A 88 -1.75 -5.72 13.63
N THR A 89 -1.63 -4.40 13.73
CA THR A 89 -2.07 -3.60 14.89
C THR A 89 -3.29 -2.76 14.50
N PRO A 90 -4.43 -2.84 15.22
CA PRO A 90 -5.59 -2.01 14.92
C PRO A 90 -5.27 -0.51 14.99
N TYR A 91 -5.75 0.25 14.01
CA TYR A 91 -5.58 1.70 14.00
C TYR A 91 -6.69 2.36 14.83
N PRO A 92 -6.36 3.12 15.89
CA PRO A 92 -7.35 3.55 16.88
C PRO A 92 -8.28 4.67 16.42
N HIS A 93 -7.95 5.38 15.34
CA HIS A 93 -8.71 6.54 14.88
C HIS A 93 -9.66 6.25 13.71
N LYS A 94 -9.65 5.01 13.17
CA LYS A 94 -10.53 4.62 12.05
C LYS A 94 -10.83 3.13 12.04
N ASP A 95 -12.11 2.80 12.10
CA ASP A 95 -12.57 1.41 12.07
C ASP A 95 -12.17 0.69 10.78
N ASN A 96 -11.90 -0.61 10.92
CA ASN A 96 -11.48 -1.48 9.83
C ASN A 96 -10.16 -1.05 9.17
N PHE A 97 -9.32 -0.28 9.87
CA PHE A 97 -7.94 -0.03 9.47
C PHE A 97 -6.99 -0.73 10.42
N ASN A 98 -5.97 -1.35 9.83
CA ASN A 98 -4.86 -1.96 10.54
C ASN A 98 -3.55 -1.38 10.03
N TYR A 99 -2.55 -1.45 10.89
CA TYR A 99 -1.17 -1.05 10.64
C TYR A 99 -0.26 -2.28 10.66
N VAL A 100 0.71 -2.29 9.76
CA VAL A 100 1.83 -3.24 9.77
C VAL A 100 3.14 -2.51 9.50
N ASN A 101 4.21 -3.06 10.06
CA ASN A 101 5.57 -2.78 9.63
C ASN A 101 5.95 -3.76 8.52
N LEU A 102 6.51 -3.24 7.44
CA LEU A 102 7.09 -4.04 6.36
C LEU A 102 8.61 -3.98 6.47
N ILE A 103 9.25 -5.14 6.60
CA ILE A 103 10.71 -5.25 6.43
C ILE A 103 10.96 -5.60 4.97
N LEU A 104 11.62 -4.69 4.25
CA LEU A 104 12.00 -4.86 2.85
C LEU A 104 13.47 -5.30 2.81
N VAL A 105 13.69 -6.59 2.59
CA VAL A 105 15.02 -7.17 2.48
C VAL A 105 15.53 -6.94 1.05
N THR A 106 16.75 -6.44 0.94
CA THR A 106 17.43 -6.24 -0.34
C THR A 106 18.80 -6.91 -0.27
N SER A 107 19.61 -6.80 -1.33
CA SER A 107 21.02 -7.22 -1.28
C SER A 107 21.91 -6.34 -0.39
N GLN A 108 21.39 -5.23 0.13
CA GLN A 108 22.11 -4.36 1.08
C GLN A 108 22.14 -5.00 2.48
N PRO A 109 23.19 -4.75 3.28
CA PRO A 109 23.34 -5.37 4.60
C PRO A 109 22.29 -4.91 5.62
N ILE A 110 21.70 -3.73 5.43
CA ILE A 110 20.67 -3.20 6.34
C ILE A 110 19.34 -3.16 5.57
N PRO A 111 18.30 -3.89 6.04
CA PRO A 111 16.98 -3.87 5.41
C PRO A 111 16.25 -2.56 5.69
N PHE A 112 15.25 -2.26 4.85
CA PHE A 112 14.40 -1.10 5.06
C PHE A 112 13.18 -1.44 5.91
N LEU A 113 12.72 -0.49 6.72
CA LEU A 113 11.47 -0.56 7.45
C LEU A 113 10.48 0.42 6.82
N ALA A 114 9.35 -0.07 6.30
CA ALA A 114 8.31 0.75 5.72
C ALA A 114 7.00 0.59 6.52
N PRO A 115 6.40 1.68 7.02
CA PRO A 115 5.08 1.61 7.64
C PRO A 115 3.99 1.42 6.58
N TYR A 116 2.91 0.72 6.93
CA TYR A 116 1.74 0.59 6.06
C TYR A 116 0.44 0.55 6.85
N LEU A 117 -0.42 1.55 6.61
CA LEU A 117 -1.78 1.64 7.14
C LEU A 117 -2.76 1.22 6.03
N TYR A 118 -3.65 0.27 6.31
CA TYR A 118 -4.51 -0.33 5.30
C TYR A 118 -5.91 -0.64 5.80
N LYS A 119 -6.87 -0.58 4.87
CA LYS A 119 -8.25 -1.01 5.13
C LYS A 119 -8.34 -2.54 5.04
N THR A 120 -8.87 -3.18 6.07
CA THR A 120 -8.98 -4.65 6.16
C THR A 120 -10.03 -5.21 5.21
N ASN A 121 -11.15 -4.49 5.04
CA ASN A 121 -12.27 -4.85 4.19
C ASN A 121 -12.66 -3.66 3.30
N LEU A 122 -12.36 -3.73 2.01
CA LEU A 122 -12.69 -2.70 1.04
C LEU A 122 -13.96 -3.08 0.27
N LYS A 123 -15.05 -2.35 0.52
CA LYS A 123 -16.28 -2.43 -0.29
C LYS A 123 -16.04 -1.72 -1.62
N VAL A 124 -16.24 -2.42 -2.73
CA VAL A 124 -16.11 -1.88 -4.09
C VAL A 124 -17.17 -2.44 -5.02
N THR A 125 -17.49 -1.70 -6.07
CA THR A 125 -18.30 -2.19 -7.18
C THR A 125 -17.40 -2.84 -8.21
N GLN A 126 -17.53 -4.15 -8.39
CA GLN A 126 -16.91 -4.85 -9.51
C GLN A 126 -17.64 -4.40 -10.79
N PRO A 127 -16.92 -3.91 -11.82
CA PRO A 127 -17.54 -3.49 -13.07
C PRO A 127 -18.15 -4.68 -13.82
N GLU A 128 -19.11 -4.39 -14.70
CA GLU A 128 -19.61 -5.37 -15.67
C GLU A 128 -18.44 -5.90 -16.53
N ARG A 129 -18.44 -7.20 -16.82
CA ARG A 129 -17.44 -7.82 -17.69
C ARG A 129 -18.05 -8.87 -18.61
N GLU A 130 -17.44 -9.05 -19.77
CA GLU A 130 -17.80 -10.09 -20.73
C GLU A 130 -16.61 -11.02 -20.93
N GLU A 131 -16.82 -12.33 -20.72
CA GLU A 131 -15.77 -13.34 -20.85
C GLU A 131 -16.35 -14.56 -21.57
N GLY A 132 -15.75 -14.96 -22.70
CA GLY A 132 -16.23 -16.10 -23.49
C GLY A 132 -17.67 -15.99 -23.99
N GLY A 133 -18.13 -14.76 -24.30
CA GLY A 133 -19.52 -14.50 -24.73
C GLY A 133 -20.56 -14.51 -23.61
N ARG A 134 -20.14 -14.67 -22.34
CA ARG A 134 -21.01 -14.57 -21.17
C ARG A 134 -20.83 -13.20 -20.49
N LYS A 135 -21.94 -12.49 -20.28
CA LYS A 135 -21.96 -11.24 -19.53
C LYS A 135 -22.10 -11.50 -18.03
N TYR A 136 -21.28 -10.81 -17.25
CA TYR A 136 -21.30 -10.80 -15.80
C TYR A 136 -21.67 -9.39 -15.35
N PRO A 137 -22.84 -9.19 -14.70
CA PRO A 137 -23.30 -7.87 -14.31
C PRO A 137 -22.38 -7.27 -13.23
N SER A 138 -22.42 -5.94 -13.10
CA SER A 138 -21.79 -5.26 -11.99
C SER A 138 -22.36 -5.74 -10.66
N LYS A 139 -21.51 -5.80 -9.63
CA LYS A 139 -21.92 -6.22 -8.29
C LYS A 139 -21.04 -5.61 -7.22
N GLU A 140 -21.63 -5.33 -6.07
CA GLU A 140 -20.85 -4.96 -4.88
C GLU A 140 -20.12 -6.19 -4.34
N VAL A 141 -18.84 -6.02 -4.04
CA VAL A 141 -18.00 -7.04 -3.42
C VAL A 141 -17.21 -6.43 -2.27
N VAL A 142 -16.93 -7.27 -1.25
CA VAL A 142 -16.00 -6.92 -0.18
C VAL A 142 -14.67 -7.59 -0.49
N LEU A 143 -13.65 -6.79 -0.77
CA LEU A 143 -12.28 -7.25 -0.89
C LEU A 143 -11.65 -7.31 0.50
N LYS A 144 -11.43 -8.53 0.97
CA LYS A 144 -10.58 -8.76 2.16
C LYS A 144 -9.13 -8.52 1.75
N ASN A 145 -8.44 -7.66 2.49
CA ASN A 145 -7.01 -7.46 2.31
C ASN A 145 -6.23 -8.50 3.13
N ASP A 146 -5.59 -9.44 2.44
CA ASP A 146 -4.78 -10.51 3.01
C ASP A 146 -3.29 -10.19 3.01
N LEU A 147 -2.93 -8.94 2.70
CA LEU A 147 -1.56 -8.41 2.64
C LEU A 147 -0.64 -9.13 1.63
N ARG A 148 -1.17 -9.90 0.67
CA ARG A 148 -0.32 -10.71 -0.21
C ARG A 148 0.33 -9.93 -1.34
N ASP A 149 -0.45 -9.08 -1.99
CA ASP A 149 -0.03 -8.42 -3.22
C ASP A 149 0.36 -6.96 -2.91
N TYR A 150 1.56 -6.55 -3.31
CA TYR A 150 2.08 -5.19 -3.10
C TYR A 150 2.48 -4.53 -4.43
N LEU A 151 2.23 -3.23 -4.51
CA LEU A 151 2.79 -2.32 -5.49
C LEU A 151 3.58 -1.25 -4.73
N LEU A 152 4.91 -1.40 -4.72
CA LEU A 152 5.82 -0.43 -4.11
C LEU A 152 6.20 0.63 -5.14
N ILE A 153 6.21 1.88 -4.72
CA ILE A 153 6.53 3.03 -5.57
C ILE A 153 7.53 3.91 -4.83
N ASN A 154 8.63 4.28 -5.48
CA ASN A 154 9.58 5.23 -4.90
C ASN A 154 9.25 6.67 -5.31
N LYS A 155 9.95 7.67 -4.77
CA LYS A 155 9.62 9.08 -5.03
C LYS A 155 9.85 9.53 -6.48
N ASN A 156 10.58 8.74 -7.26
CA ASN A 156 10.80 8.97 -8.69
C ASN A 156 9.73 8.27 -9.56
N GLY A 157 8.72 7.66 -8.95
CA GLY A 157 7.64 6.95 -9.65
C GLY A 157 8.02 5.55 -10.15
N VAL A 158 9.19 5.03 -9.79
CA VAL A 158 9.60 3.67 -10.15
C VAL A 158 8.74 2.67 -9.39
N ARG A 159 8.13 1.75 -10.13
CA ARG A 159 7.15 0.78 -9.62
C ARG A 159 7.74 -0.62 -9.54
N ALA A 160 7.48 -1.33 -8.45
CA ALA A 160 7.84 -2.72 -8.27
C ALA A 160 6.65 -3.50 -7.69
N ARG A 161 6.36 -4.69 -8.25
CA ARG A 161 5.25 -5.55 -7.83
C ARG A 161 5.77 -6.78 -7.11
N PHE A 162 5.11 -7.14 -6.02
CA PHE A 162 5.47 -8.30 -5.21
C PHE A 162 4.22 -9.09 -4.84
N THR A 163 4.36 -10.41 -4.78
CA THR A 163 3.35 -11.31 -4.24
C THR A 163 4.00 -12.18 -3.18
N ILE A 164 3.48 -12.12 -1.96
CA ILE A 164 3.88 -12.99 -0.86
C ILE A 164 3.12 -14.30 -1.01
N HIS A 165 3.85 -15.39 -1.22
CA HIS A 165 3.26 -16.72 -1.39
C HIS A 165 2.97 -17.40 -0.05
N GLU A 166 3.84 -17.18 0.93
CA GLU A 166 3.76 -17.81 2.26
C GLU A 166 4.16 -16.78 3.33
N TYR A 167 3.45 -16.81 4.45
CA TYR A 167 3.85 -16.13 5.67
C TYR A 167 4.53 -17.15 6.57
N HIS A 168 5.71 -16.82 7.05
CA HIS A 168 6.39 -17.62 8.06
C HIS A 168 6.03 -17.05 9.43
N ASP A 169 5.37 -17.87 10.26
CA ASP A 169 5.27 -17.59 11.69
C ASP A 169 6.67 -17.83 12.29
N VAL A 170 7.17 -16.86 13.06
CA VAL A 170 8.44 -16.94 13.78
C VAL A 170 8.16 -17.03 15.28
#